data_AF-A0A940IC25-F1
#
_entry.id   AF-A0A940IC25-F1
#
_cell.length_a   1.000
_cell.length_b   1.000
_cell.length_c   1.000
_cell.angle_alpha   90.00
_cell.angle_beta   90.00
_cell.angle_gamma   90.00
#
_symmetry.space_group_name_H-M   'P 1'
#
loop_
_entity.id
_entity.type
_entity.pdbx_description
1 polymer ?
#
loop_
_entity_poly.entity_id
_entity_poly.type
_entity_poly.pdbx_seq_one_letter_code
_entity_poly.pdbx_strand_id
1 'polypeptide(L)'
;MSVNGCSIDGVTRCASCTTSGWTYSYYTYVDGNVCADIPVTQCCKIRPGPSTDPWTVVTQNRAYQVQQTRDYKCDGKYTIINEYRCAVGYYGNAEGTSPYNLTGCSPCPIGGTSEAGATSITGCYIPAGTTGSDSTGGYTYAEDCYYSN
;
A
#
# COMPACT_ATOMS: atom_id res chain seq x y z
N MET A 1 44.26 38.02 18.50
CA MET A 1 43.92 36.88 19.39
C MET A 1 43.20 35.85 18.54
N SER A 2 43.51 34.56 18.68
CA SER A 2 42.93 33.50 17.84
C SER A 2 41.89 32.71 18.63
N VAL A 3 40.66 32.63 18.16
CA VAL A 3 39.59 31.81 18.74
C VAL A 3 39.61 30.42 18.13
N ASN A 4 40.37 29.50 18.73
CA ASN A 4 40.33 28.06 18.45
C ASN A 4 39.78 27.36 19.70
N GLY A 5 38.64 26.66 19.61
CA GLY A 5 38.05 26.07 20.82
C GLY A 5 36.68 25.37 20.73
N CYS A 6 36.14 25.06 19.55
CA CYS A 6 34.92 24.23 19.46
C CYS A 6 35.28 22.75 19.21
N SER A 7 35.28 21.93 20.25
CA SER A 7 35.13 20.46 20.09
C SER A 7 33.66 20.08 20.13
N ILE A 8 33.26 19.08 19.32
CA ILE A 8 31.85 18.70 19.11
C ILE A 8 31.59 17.24 19.52
N ASP A 9 32.16 16.84 20.65
CA ASP A 9 31.98 15.51 21.24
C ASP A 9 30.66 15.40 22.03
N GLY A 10 29.62 14.82 21.41
CA GLY A 10 28.54 14.16 22.15
C GLY A 10 27.15 14.83 22.22
N VAL A 11 26.63 15.41 21.12
CA VAL A 11 25.24 15.93 21.08
C VAL A 11 24.35 15.14 20.11
N THR A 12 23.38 14.37 20.64
CA THR A 12 22.45 13.54 19.85
C THR A 12 21.01 13.59 20.37
N ARG A 13 20.36 14.76 20.31
CA ARG A 13 18.90 14.93 20.53
C ARG A 13 18.34 16.00 19.60
N CYS A 14 17.05 15.91 19.26
CA CYS A 14 16.42 16.73 18.22
C CYS A 14 14.99 17.15 18.62
N ALA A 15 14.49 18.24 18.05
CA ALA A 15 13.23 18.87 18.45
C ALA A 15 12.41 19.39 17.25
N SER A 16 11.17 18.88 17.14
CA SER A 16 10.04 19.33 16.30
C SER A 16 10.21 19.38 14.76
N CYS A 17 9.07 19.43 14.06
CA CYS A 17 8.95 19.39 12.60
C CYS A 17 7.81 20.34 12.14
N THR A 18 7.91 20.86 10.92
CA THR A 18 6.81 21.56 10.20
C THR A 18 6.58 20.97 8.81
N THR A 19 5.46 21.30 8.17
CA THR A 19 4.84 20.49 7.11
C THR A 19 5.31 20.76 5.67
N SER A 20 6.17 21.76 5.44
CA SER A 20 6.42 22.32 4.08
C SER A 20 7.86 22.16 3.55
N GLY A 21 8.67 21.28 4.15
CA GLY A 21 10.06 21.05 3.75
C GLY A 21 11.06 21.41 4.83
N TRP A 22 12.26 20.82 4.76
CA TRP A 22 13.22 20.87 5.85
C TRP A 22 14.08 22.14 5.85
N THR A 23 14.15 22.81 6.99
CA THR A 23 15.21 23.77 7.34
C THR A 23 15.68 23.45 8.76
N TYR A 24 16.95 23.73 9.06
CA TYR A 24 17.72 23.07 10.13
C TYR A 24 18.12 24.07 11.23
N SER A 25 18.17 23.64 12.50
CA SER A 25 18.63 24.43 13.67
C SER A 25 19.15 23.55 14.82
N TYR A 26 20.37 23.83 15.30
CA TYR A 26 20.93 23.47 16.60
C TYR A 26 21.89 24.57 17.08
N TYR A 27 22.16 24.61 18.36
CA TYR A 27 22.93 25.66 19.00
C TYR A 27 24.16 24.99 19.63
N THR A 28 25.36 25.52 19.38
CA THR A 28 26.53 25.13 20.17
C THR A 28 26.60 25.98 21.43
N TYR A 29 27.28 25.50 22.46
CA TYR A 29 27.44 26.24 23.72
C TYR A 29 28.89 26.13 24.16
N VAL A 30 29.47 27.25 24.58
CA VAL A 30 30.82 27.33 25.16
C VAL A 30 30.72 28.26 26.37
N ASP A 31 31.30 27.84 27.49
CA ASP A 31 31.37 28.59 28.75
C ASP A 31 30.03 29.22 29.19
N GLY A 32 28.96 28.41 29.15
CA GLY A 32 27.61 28.77 29.61
C GLY A 32 26.84 29.74 28.70
N ASN A 33 27.44 30.22 27.61
CA ASN A 33 26.80 31.13 26.66
C ASN A 33 26.25 30.36 25.45
N VAL A 34 25.11 30.83 24.93
CA VAL A 34 24.54 30.38 23.66
C VAL A 34 25.50 30.81 22.54
N CYS A 35 26.19 29.86 21.91
CA CYS A 35 26.72 30.09 20.57
C CYS A 35 25.55 29.91 19.59
N ALA A 36 25.58 30.66 18.49
CA ALA A 36 24.39 30.94 17.68
C ALA A 36 23.68 29.70 17.08
N ASP A 37 22.50 29.98 16.51
CA ASP A 37 21.51 29.14 15.85
C ASP A 37 22.02 28.40 14.57
N ILE A 38 23.09 27.59 14.67
CA ILE A 38 23.70 26.86 13.52
C ILE A 38 22.72 25.84 12.88
N PRO A 39 22.74 25.56 11.56
CA PRO A 39 21.79 24.62 10.94
C PRO A 39 22.19 23.12 10.95
N VAL A 40 21.67 22.30 11.89
CA VAL A 40 21.50 20.83 11.70
C VAL A 40 20.10 20.35 12.15
N THR A 41 19.75 19.08 11.99
CA THR A 41 18.40 18.52 12.23
C THR A 41 18.53 17.08 12.73
N GLN A 42 17.43 16.42 13.11
CA GLN A 42 17.43 14.97 12.95
C GLN A 42 17.35 14.66 11.46
N CYS A 43 18.49 14.35 10.85
CA CYS A 43 18.56 13.82 9.49
C CYS A 43 17.87 12.45 9.45
N CYS A 44 16.53 12.46 9.42
CA CYS A 44 15.72 11.31 9.07
C CYS A 44 16.00 11.00 7.60
N LYS A 45 17.10 10.26 7.38
CA LYS A 45 17.56 9.80 6.08
C LYS A 45 16.35 9.27 5.34
N ILE A 46 15.99 9.95 4.25
CA ILE A 46 14.76 9.70 3.49
C ILE A 46 14.73 8.20 3.19
N ARG A 47 13.87 7.47 3.89
CA ARG A 47 13.62 6.06 3.56
C ARG A 47 13.02 6.05 2.15
N PRO A 48 13.23 4.98 1.36
CA PRO A 48 12.49 4.84 0.11
C PRO A 48 11.00 5.08 0.39
N GLY A 49 10.32 5.69 -0.59
CA GLY A 49 8.90 6.04 -0.49
C GLY A 49 8.02 4.83 -0.16
N PRO A 50 6.74 5.05 0.17
CA PRO A 50 5.82 4.02 0.67
C PRO A 50 6.01 2.68 -0.06
N SER A 51 6.50 1.66 0.65
CA SER A 51 6.85 0.40 0.02
C SER A 51 5.61 -0.47 -0.07
N THR A 52 5.10 -0.58 -1.29
CA THR A 52 3.87 -1.30 -1.63
C THR A 52 4.21 -2.70 -2.12
N ASP A 53 3.74 -3.71 -1.41
CA ASP A 53 3.88 -5.12 -1.77
C ASP A 53 2.96 -5.50 -2.95
N PRO A 54 3.29 -6.55 -3.74
CA PRO A 54 2.38 -7.04 -4.77
C PRO A 54 1.05 -7.54 -4.18
N TRP A 55 -0.01 -7.50 -4.98
CA TRP A 55 -1.30 -8.07 -4.61
C TRP A 55 -1.18 -9.58 -4.36
N THR A 56 -1.68 -10.04 -3.21
CA THR A 56 -1.67 -11.46 -2.80
C THR A 56 -3.08 -11.92 -2.42
N VAL A 57 -3.41 -13.21 -2.58
CA VAL A 57 -4.72 -13.75 -2.23
C VAL A 57 -4.86 -13.84 -0.70
N VAL A 58 -5.98 -13.38 -0.16
CA VAL A 58 -6.28 -13.47 1.28
C VAL A 58 -6.56 -14.92 1.66
N THR A 59 -5.65 -15.55 2.43
CA THR A 59 -5.72 -16.97 2.80
C THR A 59 -7.02 -17.36 3.50
N GLN A 60 -7.57 -16.45 4.31
CA GLN A 60 -8.82 -16.61 5.06
C GLN A 60 -10.07 -16.52 4.17
N ASN A 61 -10.00 -15.80 3.05
CA ASN A 61 -11.13 -15.59 2.15
C ASN A 61 -10.65 -15.35 0.71
N ARG A 62 -10.62 -16.41 -0.09
CA ARG A 62 -10.05 -16.40 -1.46
C ARG A 62 -10.80 -15.52 -2.46
N ALA A 63 -11.96 -14.99 -2.10
CA ALA A 63 -12.67 -13.98 -2.90
C ALA A 63 -11.96 -12.62 -2.96
N TYR A 64 -10.92 -12.41 -2.14
CA TYR A 64 -10.22 -11.14 -2.00
C TYR A 64 -8.71 -11.28 -2.25
N GLN A 65 -8.13 -10.21 -2.80
CA GLN A 65 -6.70 -9.95 -2.74
C GLN A 65 -6.43 -8.77 -1.79
N VAL A 66 -5.22 -8.75 -1.21
CA VAL A 66 -4.70 -7.67 -0.38
C VAL A 66 -3.37 -7.15 -0.94
N GLN A 67 -3.20 -5.83 -0.90
CA GLN A 67 -1.95 -5.12 -1.14
C GLN A 67 -1.58 -4.37 0.14
N GLN A 68 -0.31 -4.43 0.55
CA GLN A 68 0.18 -3.82 1.77
C GLN A 68 1.15 -2.68 1.46
N THR A 69 0.82 -1.47 1.90
CA THR A 69 1.69 -0.29 1.77
C THR A 69 2.26 0.06 3.15
N ARG A 70 3.59 0.07 3.27
CA ARG A 70 4.29 0.47 4.50
C ARG A 70 4.66 1.95 4.46
N ASP A 71 4.00 2.73 5.31
CA ASP A 71 4.21 4.15 5.52
C ASP A 71 5.16 4.38 6.70
N TYR A 72 6.43 4.70 6.40
CA TYR A 72 7.50 4.83 7.39
C TYR A 72 7.50 6.19 8.11
N LYS A 73 7.69 6.16 9.44
CA LYS A 73 7.76 7.35 10.30
C LYS A 73 9.20 7.67 10.73
N CYS A 74 9.42 8.91 11.17
CA CYS A 74 10.76 9.44 11.49
C CYS A 74 11.44 8.76 12.69
N ASP A 75 10.68 8.07 13.54
CA ASP A 75 11.18 7.24 14.64
C ASP A 75 11.60 5.81 14.19
N GLY A 76 11.57 5.55 12.88
CA GLY A 76 11.94 4.28 12.27
C GLY A 76 10.83 3.22 12.26
N LYS A 77 9.67 3.49 12.89
CA LYS A 77 8.48 2.63 12.81
C LYS A 77 7.77 2.79 11.45
N TYR A 78 6.70 2.04 11.25
CA TYR A 78 5.81 2.18 10.11
C TYR A 78 4.37 1.85 10.48
N THR A 79 3.43 2.41 9.72
CA THR A 79 2.05 1.96 9.65
C THR A 79 1.90 1.02 8.45
N ILE A 80 1.16 -0.07 8.60
CA ILE A 80 0.70 -0.87 7.46
C ILE A 80 -0.67 -0.36 7.04
N ILE A 81 -0.80 0.05 5.79
CA ILE A 81 -2.07 0.31 5.13
C ILE A 81 -2.39 -0.95 4.31
N ASN A 82 -3.55 -1.56 4.56
CA ASN A 82 -4.05 -2.68 3.76
C ASN A 82 -5.09 -2.13 2.77
N GLU A 83 -4.91 -2.41 1.49
CA GLU A 83 -5.90 -2.19 0.45
C GLU A 83 -6.44 -3.54 -0.02
N TYR A 84 -7.75 -3.63 -0.26
CA TYR A 84 -8.44 -4.87 -0.63
C TYR A 84 -9.14 -4.70 -1.98
N ARG A 85 -9.20 -5.78 -2.76
CA ARG A 85 -9.98 -5.86 -4.01
C ARG A 85 -10.48 -7.28 -4.24
N CYS A 86 -11.47 -7.47 -5.12
CA CYS A 86 -11.93 -8.82 -5.48
C CYS A 86 -10.83 -9.59 -6.22
N ALA A 87 -10.73 -10.90 -5.94
CA ALA A 87 -9.81 -11.79 -6.62
C ALA A 87 -10.29 -12.14 -8.05
N VAL A 88 -9.43 -12.81 -8.82
CA VAL A 88 -9.80 -13.40 -10.12
C VAL A 88 -11.02 -14.32 -9.94
N GLY A 89 -12.03 -14.15 -10.78
CA GLY A 89 -13.30 -14.89 -10.70
C GLY A 89 -14.32 -14.33 -9.71
N TYR A 90 -14.04 -13.16 -9.13
CA TYR A 90 -14.95 -12.41 -8.27
C TYR A 90 -15.11 -10.96 -8.77
N TYR A 91 -16.27 -10.36 -8.50
CA TYR A 91 -16.57 -8.98 -8.85
C TYR A 91 -17.26 -8.23 -7.70
N GLY A 92 -17.13 -6.91 -7.70
CA GLY A 92 -17.78 -6.02 -6.73
C GLY A 92 -16.80 -5.04 -6.09
N ASN A 93 -17.25 -4.34 -5.06
CA ASN A 93 -16.39 -3.45 -4.28
C ASN A 93 -15.95 -4.19 -3.02
N ALA A 94 -14.65 -4.31 -2.78
CA ALA A 94 -14.15 -4.93 -1.56
C ALA A 94 -14.30 -3.97 -0.38
N GLU A 95 -15.10 -4.38 0.60
CA GLU A 95 -15.39 -3.63 1.82
C GLU A 95 -14.78 -4.32 3.04
N GLY A 96 -14.57 -3.57 4.12
CA GLY A 96 -13.94 -4.05 5.35
C GLY A 96 -12.52 -3.53 5.54
N THR A 97 -11.91 -3.86 6.69
CA THR A 97 -10.61 -3.33 7.11
C THR A 97 -9.63 -4.41 7.59
N SER A 98 -10.07 -5.68 7.61
CA SER A 98 -9.31 -6.80 8.14
C SER A 98 -9.64 -8.09 7.36
N PRO A 99 -8.70 -9.03 7.19
CA PRO A 99 -8.92 -10.29 6.45
C PRO A 99 -10.10 -11.14 6.94
N TYR A 100 -10.61 -10.87 8.15
CA TYR A 100 -11.66 -11.62 8.83
C TYR A 100 -13.06 -10.99 8.69
N ASN A 101 -13.19 -9.80 8.10
CA ASN A 101 -14.48 -9.10 7.95
C ASN A 101 -14.71 -8.48 6.56
N LEU A 102 -14.13 -9.09 5.51
CA LEU A 102 -14.26 -8.59 4.13
C LEU A 102 -15.62 -8.93 3.50
N THR A 103 -16.26 -7.93 2.90
CA THR A 103 -17.58 -8.02 2.23
C THR A 103 -17.56 -7.39 0.83
N GLY A 104 -18.67 -7.55 0.09
CA GLY A 104 -18.91 -6.84 -1.17
C GLY A 104 -18.38 -7.50 -2.47
N CYS A 105 -17.48 -8.49 -2.38
CA CYS A 105 -17.12 -9.33 -3.54
C CYS A 105 -18.03 -10.55 -3.70
N SER A 106 -18.60 -10.72 -4.90
CA SER A 106 -19.44 -11.84 -5.31
C SER A 106 -18.72 -12.71 -6.36
N PRO A 107 -18.93 -14.04 -6.41
CA PRO A 107 -18.35 -14.89 -7.46
C PRO A 107 -19.00 -14.60 -8.82
N CYS A 108 -18.23 -14.73 -9.89
CA CYS A 108 -18.78 -14.66 -11.26
C CYS A 108 -19.77 -15.81 -11.52
N PRO A 109 -20.80 -15.61 -12.36
CA PRO A 109 -21.79 -16.64 -12.65
C PRO A 109 -21.22 -17.81 -13.46
N ILE A 110 -21.88 -18.98 -13.39
CA ILE A 110 -21.82 -20.10 -14.36
C ILE A 110 -20.42 -20.43 -14.90
N GLY A 111 -19.43 -20.59 -14.00
CA GLY A 111 -18.07 -20.96 -14.38
C GLY A 111 -17.25 -19.89 -15.11
N GLY A 112 -17.81 -18.68 -15.26
CA GLY A 112 -17.08 -17.51 -15.72
C GLY A 112 -16.02 -17.04 -14.72
N THR A 113 -15.07 -16.26 -15.24
CA THR A 113 -13.99 -15.62 -14.48
C THR A 113 -14.10 -14.09 -14.59
N SER A 114 -13.20 -13.38 -13.92
CA SER A 114 -13.01 -11.93 -14.03
C SER A 114 -11.56 -11.57 -13.76
N GLU A 115 -11.13 -10.40 -14.23
CA GLU A 115 -9.86 -9.81 -13.80
C GLU A 115 -9.91 -9.35 -12.34
N ALA A 116 -8.76 -9.45 -11.66
CA ALA A 116 -8.67 -9.09 -10.24
C ALA A 116 -8.91 -7.59 -10.02
N GLY A 117 -9.95 -7.27 -9.25
CA GLY A 117 -10.44 -5.90 -9.04
C GLY A 117 -11.62 -5.49 -9.93
N ALA A 118 -12.25 -6.42 -10.66
CA ALA A 118 -13.51 -6.14 -11.35
C ALA A 118 -14.59 -5.64 -10.36
N THR A 119 -15.22 -4.50 -10.64
CA THR A 119 -16.17 -3.84 -9.72
C THR A 119 -17.65 -4.12 -10.02
N SER A 120 -17.94 -4.80 -11.12
CA SER A 120 -19.31 -5.04 -11.61
C SER A 120 -19.41 -6.37 -12.38
N ILE A 121 -20.63 -6.90 -12.50
CA ILE A 121 -20.88 -8.20 -13.13
C ILE A 121 -20.45 -8.24 -14.62
N THR A 122 -20.45 -7.10 -15.30
CA THR A 122 -19.98 -6.97 -16.69
C THR A 122 -18.47 -7.06 -16.84
N GLY A 123 -17.72 -7.07 -15.72
CA GLY A 123 -16.31 -7.47 -15.67
C GLY A 123 -16.08 -8.98 -15.57
N CYS A 124 -17.16 -9.77 -15.46
CA CYS A 124 -17.08 -11.23 -15.61
C CYS A 124 -17.23 -11.63 -17.09
N TYR A 125 -16.60 -12.76 -17.45
CA TYR A 125 -16.71 -13.39 -18.77
C TYR A 125 -16.48 -14.90 -18.68
N ILE A 126 -17.03 -15.66 -19.64
CA ILE A 126 -16.65 -17.06 -19.83
C ILE A 126 -15.49 -17.10 -20.84
N PRO A 127 -14.30 -17.64 -20.50
CA PRO A 127 -13.15 -17.59 -21.40
C PRO A 127 -13.33 -18.37 -22.71
N ALA A 128 -12.70 -17.87 -23.78
CA ALA A 128 -12.53 -18.60 -25.03
C ALA A 128 -11.88 -19.98 -24.79
N GLY A 129 -12.34 -20.99 -25.53
CA GLY A 129 -11.94 -22.39 -25.34
C GLY A 129 -12.62 -23.11 -24.17
N THR A 130 -13.42 -22.44 -23.35
CA THR A 130 -14.23 -23.10 -22.32
C THR A 130 -15.26 -24.03 -22.98
N THR A 131 -15.31 -25.29 -22.55
CA THR A 131 -16.22 -26.31 -23.06
C THR A 131 -17.43 -26.51 -22.14
N GLY A 132 -18.58 -26.86 -22.71
CA GLY A 132 -19.77 -27.24 -21.95
C GLY A 132 -20.64 -28.24 -22.70
N SER A 133 -21.77 -28.63 -22.12
CA SER A 133 -22.76 -29.48 -22.76
C SER A 133 -24.17 -29.20 -22.25
N ASP A 134 -25.16 -29.32 -23.13
CA ASP A 134 -26.59 -29.25 -22.82
C ASP A 134 -27.35 -30.45 -23.41
N SER A 135 -28.68 -30.36 -23.52
CA SER A 135 -29.52 -31.41 -24.09
C SER A 135 -29.42 -31.57 -25.62
N THR A 136 -28.73 -30.67 -26.31
CA THR A 136 -28.50 -30.70 -27.77
C THR A 136 -27.12 -31.24 -28.14
N GLY A 137 -26.12 -31.07 -27.27
CA GLY A 137 -24.78 -31.63 -27.47
C GLY A 137 -23.70 -30.98 -26.60
N GLY A 138 -22.45 -31.19 -27.00
CA GLY A 138 -21.30 -30.45 -26.45
C GLY A 138 -21.03 -29.18 -27.26
N TYR A 139 -20.60 -28.11 -26.59
CA TYR A 139 -20.25 -26.83 -27.19
C TYR A 139 -18.92 -26.29 -26.66
N THR A 140 -18.39 -25.26 -27.31
CA THR A 140 -17.17 -24.55 -26.90
C THR A 140 -17.30 -23.08 -27.22
N TYR A 141 -16.98 -22.20 -26.27
CA TYR A 141 -16.98 -20.76 -26.51
C TYR A 141 -15.79 -20.39 -27.41
N ALA A 142 -16.07 -19.77 -28.56
CA ALA A 142 -15.03 -19.41 -29.53
C ALA A 142 -14.22 -18.15 -29.12
N GLU A 143 -14.87 -17.26 -28.38
CA GLU A 143 -14.35 -15.96 -27.91
C GLU A 143 -14.81 -15.72 -26.46
N ASP A 144 -14.19 -14.76 -25.77
CA ASP A 144 -14.53 -14.42 -24.38
C ASP A 144 -15.96 -13.85 -24.29
N CYS A 145 -16.85 -14.59 -23.62
CA CYS A 145 -18.27 -14.25 -23.54
C CYS A 145 -18.58 -13.46 -22.26
N TYR A 146 -18.52 -12.13 -22.37
CA TYR A 146 -18.79 -11.19 -21.28
C TYR A 146 -20.26 -11.18 -20.86
N TYR A 147 -20.50 -11.02 -19.55
CA TYR A 147 -21.86 -10.82 -19.02
C TYR A 147 -22.34 -9.39 -19.32
N SER A 148 -23.63 -9.24 -19.61
CA SER A 148 -24.32 -7.95 -19.78
C SER A 148 -25.37 -7.75 -18.68
N ASN A 149 -25.83 -6.51 -18.52
CA ASN A 149 -26.79 -6.07 -17.51
C ASN A 149 -27.73 -5.01 -18.09
#